data_AF-A0A9D4V546-F1
#
_entry.id   AF-A0A9D4V546-F1
#
_cell.length_a   1.000
_cell.length_b   1.000
_cell.length_c   1.000
_cell.angle_alpha   90.00
_cell.angle_beta   90.00
_cell.angle_gamma   90.00
#
_symmetry.space_group_name_H-M   'P 1'
#
loop_
_entity.id
_entity.type
_entity.pdbx_description
1 polymer ?
#
loop_
_entity_poly.entity_id
_entity_poly.type
_entity_poly.pdbx_seq_one_letter_code
_entity_poly.pdbx_strand_id
1 'polypeptide(L)'
;MVVAVKEVASAVPKEEWTEDRLLPGDIIERVTWIDGQLGVAAPFINGKAGLEDELRQMFRTSDLQVWVCVKRAGGVIEELQARIVPEELVIPKKHYTLRCVHDSRHVAYLVDTTEDECLRWQAFVTESTMKVLKKSSKLDVQTVKREKIENVLQSYPWLQKMQAYLPTGTSSMLFSMVFMPFQPALERVQCKCVEDTMARAMTWFSSAQASGVPIIFIGIQTELIFKESSKDVRDFCDAMSKVPIRQATSGGRFRMVCTENTLIDVSKAIRLWYVPPATEVPINLHLEPGEAKFGLSLASTEEGFCHVATVDDGSAAERAGVRYLLELALKENKLLVVSRVGEEKVVPWLATSDGSIHYYGVPTIRETLSQLRSTYKFAQIHLMVWESAPSDVTSENQTINDICNLKKNDVAPCLDLVCIPTKTPTSNLNKSSSKHRTVSWSDSNGSQLATITEF
;
A
#
# COMPACT_ATOMS: atom_id res chain seq x y z
N MET A 1 38.44 22.92 -15.54
CA MET A 1 38.49 21.53 -15.03
C MET A 1 37.67 21.53 -13.75
N VAL A 2 36.72 20.61 -13.63
CA VAL A 2 35.79 20.51 -12.51
C VAL A 2 35.97 19.16 -11.81
N VAL A 3 35.65 19.10 -10.52
CA VAL A 3 35.61 17.83 -9.80
C VAL A 3 34.20 17.27 -9.90
N ALA A 4 34.07 16.07 -10.44
CA ALA A 4 32.77 15.45 -10.67
C ALA A 4 32.74 13.99 -10.20
N VAL A 5 31.54 13.47 -10.04
CA VAL A 5 31.30 12.05 -9.74
C VAL A 5 31.39 11.25 -11.03
N LYS A 6 32.37 10.35 -11.15
CA LYS A 6 32.58 9.50 -12.34
C LYS A 6 31.69 8.27 -12.34
N GLU A 7 31.64 7.59 -11.20
CA GLU A 7 30.93 6.34 -10.99
C GLU A 7 30.54 6.26 -9.52
N VAL A 8 29.56 5.41 -9.20
CA VAL A 8 29.23 5.06 -7.82
C VAL A 8 29.41 3.55 -7.69
N ALA A 9 30.27 3.09 -6.78
CA ALA A 9 30.37 1.67 -6.45
C ALA A 9 29.06 1.26 -5.80
N SER A 10 28.13 0.73 -6.60
CA SER A 10 26.84 0.26 -6.15
C SER A 10 26.71 -1.22 -6.44
N ALA A 11 26.37 -1.99 -5.41
CA ALA A 11 25.89 -3.37 -5.57
C ALA A 11 24.43 -3.41 -6.06
N VAL A 12 23.79 -2.25 -6.26
CA VAL A 12 22.41 -2.07 -6.73
C VAL A 12 22.39 -2.02 -8.27
N PRO A 13 21.38 -2.62 -8.94
CA PRO A 13 21.19 -2.44 -10.38
C PRO A 13 21.11 -0.96 -10.75
N LYS A 14 21.49 -0.59 -11.97
CA LYS A 14 21.40 0.80 -12.51
C LYS A 14 19.95 1.32 -12.63
N GLU A 15 18.98 0.69 -11.97
CA GLU A 15 17.53 0.86 -12.09
C GLU A 15 16.92 1.67 -10.92
N GLU A 16 17.71 2.07 -9.90
CA GLU A 16 17.28 2.83 -8.72
C GLU A 16 18.06 4.14 -8.51
N TRP A 17 18.23 4.94 -9.56
CA TRP A 17 18.81 6.29 -9.41
C TRP A 17 17.70 7.28 -9.02
N THR A 18 17.72 7.73 -7.77
CA THR A 18 16.81 8.74 -7.23
C THR A 18 17.51 10.10 -7.13
N GLU A 19 16.75 11.20 -7.22
CA GLU A 19 17.29 12.57 -7.28
C GLU A 19 18.00 13.02 -5.99
N ASP A 20 17.74 12.34 -4.86
CA ASP A 20 18.30 12.59 -3.53
C ASP A 20 19.72 12.02 -3.31
N ARG A 21 20.38 11.50 -4.35
CA ARG A 21 21.70 10.84 -4.25
C ARG A 21 22.71 11.42 -5.22
N LEU A 22 24.01 11.25 -4.92
CA LEU A 22 25.08 11.59 -5.85
C LEU A 22 25.04 10.69 -7.08
N LEU A 23 24.95 11.28 -8.27
CA LEU A 23 24.84 10.58 -9.55
C LEU A 23 26.11 10.74 -10.40
N PRO A 24 26.42 9.79 -11.30
CA PRO A 24 27.48 9.96 -12.28
C PRO A 24 27.23 11.21 -13.13
N GLY A 25 28.23 12.07 -13.20
CA GLY A 25 28.18 13.37 -13.85
C GLY A 25 27.85 14.54 -12.92
N ASP A 26 27.45 14.32 -11.66
CA ASP A 26 27.25 15.43 -10.71
C ASP A 26 28.56 16.21 -10.51
N ILE A 27 28.51 17.52 -10.75
CA ILE A 27 29.64 18.43 -10.55
C ILE A 27 29.60 18.95 -9.12
N ILE A 28 30.67 18.80 -8.36
CA ILE A 28 30.72 19.27 -6.98
C ILE A 28 31.04 20.76 -6.97
N GLU A 29 30.10 21.57 -6.48
CA GLU A 29 30.25 23.02 -6.34
C GLU A 29 30.71 23.39 -4.94
N ARG A 30 30.23 22.69 -3.90
CA ARG A 30 30.56 23.01 -2.51
C ARG A 30 30.37 21.81 -1.59
N VAL A 31 31.21 21.71 -0.56
CA VAL A 31 31.06 20.77 0.56
C VAL A 31 31.10 21.56 1.86
N THR A 32 30.06 21.47 2.68
CA THR A 32 29.97 22.17 3.97
C THR A 32 29.75 21.19 5.12
N TRP A 33 30.11 21.61 6.32
CA TRP A 33 29.75 20.92 7.54
C TRP A 33 28.23 21.00 7.76
N ILE A 34 27.67 20.09 8.57
CA ILE A 34 26.22 20.06 8.87
C ILE A 34 25.77 21.32 9.61
N ASP A 35 26.64 21.89 10.44
CA ASP A 35 26.37 23.13 11.18
C ASP A 35 26.36 24.40 10.30
N GLY A 36 26.71 24.25 9.01
CA GLY A 36 26.57 25.28 7.97
C GLY A 36 27.53 26.47 8.07
N GLN A 37 28.51 26.45 8.99
CA GLN A 37 29.34 27.63 9.28
C GLN A 37 30.67 27.67 8.52
N LEU A 38 31.24 26.51 8.19
CA LEU A 38 32.44 26.40 7.35
C LEU A 38 32.14 25.51 6.14
N GLY A 39 32.94 25.64 5.08
CA GLY A 39 32.86 24.80 3.89
C GLY A 39 33.99 25.06 2.90
N VAL A 40 34.15 24.16 1.94
CA VAL A 40 35.07 24.30 0.81
C VAL A 40 34.24 24.36 -0.46
N ALA A 41 34.51 25.35 -1.32
CA ALA A 41 33.80 25.55 -2.58
C ALA A 41 34.73 25.42 -3.78
N ALA A 42 34.18 25.04 -4.92
CA ALA A 42 34.85 25.08 -6.19
C ALA A 42 35.19 26.55 -6.56
N PRO A 43 36.32 26.79 -7.26
CA PRO A 43 37.29 25.81 -7.74
C PRO A 43 38.19 25.27 -6.62
N PHE A 44 38.29 23.95 -6.50
CA PHE A 44 39.14 23.30 -5.50
C PHE A 44 40.62 23.44 -5.88
N ILE A 45 41.45 23.86 -4.92
CA ILE A 45 42.89 23.94 -5.10
C ILE A 45 43.41 22.53 -5.44
N ASN A 46 44.16 22.36 -6.52
CA ASN A 46 44.60 21.03 -7.00
C ASN A 46 43.45 20.06 -7.37
N GLY A 47 42.27 20.57 -7.72
CA GLY A 47 41.15 19.76 -8.22
C GLY A 47 40.71 18.69 -7.23
N LYS A 48 40.55 17.46 -7.71
CA LYS A 48 40.15 16.30 -6.90
C LYS A 48 41.06 16.12 -5.69
N ALA A 49 42.37 16.26 -5.87
CA ALA A 49 43.33 16.00 -4.80
C ALA A 49 43.19 16.96 -3.62
N GLY A 50 42.88 18.24 -3.88
CA GLY A 50 42.60 19.18 -2.79
C GLY A 50 41.25 18.96 -2.13
N LEU A 51 40.23 18.55 -2.89
CA LEU A 51 38.96 18.14 -2.27
C LEU A 51 39.15 16.92 -1.36
N GLU A 52 39.92 15.91 -1.77
CA GLU A 52 40.26 14.77 -0.91
C GLU A 52 41.05 15.17 0.34
N ASP A 53 41.96 16.15 0.21
CA ASP A 53 42.76 16.67 1.32
C ASP A 53 41.88 17.38 2.38
N GLU A 54 40.87 18.12 1.93
CA GLU A 54 39.88 18.78 2.77
C GLU A 54 38.92 17.78 3.44
N LEU A 55 38.42 16.80 2.69
CA LEU A 55 37.61 15.71 3.24
C LEU A 55 38.37 14.92 4.32
N ARG A 56 39.68 14.71 4.14
CA ARG A 56 40.55 14.12 5.16
C ARG A 56 40.64 14.99 6.42
N GLN A 57 40.71 16.30 6.28
CA GLN A 57 40.75 17.21 7.43
C GLN A 57 39.42 17.20 8.18
N MET A 58 38.29 17.25 7.47
CA MET A 58 36.95 17.11 8.05
C MET A 58 36.79 15.78 8.80
N PHE A 59 37.24 14.67 8.21
CA PHE A 59 37.18 13.34 8.84
C PHE A 59 37.97 13.26 10.16
N ARG A 60 39.08 14.00 10.31
CA ARG A 60 39.90 14.02 11.54
C ARG A 60 39.22 14.75 12.70
N THR A 61 38.29 15.66 12.42
CA THR A 61 37.60 16.48 13.42
C THR A 61 36.36 15.78 14.01
N SER A 62 36.09 14.52 13.63
CA SER A 62 34.95 13.67 14.04
C SER A 62 33.59 13.97 13.39
N ASP A 63 33.52 14.95 12.49
CA ASP A 63 32.33 15.19 11.66
C ASP A 63 32.34 14.26 10.46
N LEU A 64 31.56 13.19 10.56
CA LEU A 64 31.48 12.19 9.50
C LEU A 64 30.49 12.59 8.40
N GLN A 65 29.53 13.47 8.67
CA GLN A 65 28.47 13.83 7.73
C GLN A 65 28.61 15.29 7.27
N VAL A 66 28.34 15.53 5.98
CA VAL A 66 28.52 16.80 5.28
C VAL A 66 27.37 17.06 4.32
N TRP A 67 27.14 18.33 4.01
CA TRP A 67 26.30 18.75 2.89
C TRP A 67 27.15 18.93 1.64
N VAL A 68 26.65 18.45 0.51
CA VAL A 68 27.33 18.48 -0.78
C VAL A 68 26.40 19.15 -1.78
N CYS A 69 26.80 20.33 -2.25
CA CYS A 69 26.10 21.06 -3.30
C CYS A 69 26.61 20.56 -4.65
N VAL A 70 25.71 20.03 -5.48
CA VAL A 70 26.05 19.53 -6.82
C VAL A 70 25.30 20.28 -7.90
N LYS A 71 25.96 20.49 -9.03
CA LYS A 71 25.38 21.08 -10.23
C LYS A 71 25.01 19.99 -11.23
N ARG A 72 23.74 20.00 -11.66
CA ARG A 72 23.13 19.08 -12.63
C ARG A 72 22.72 19.78 -13.92
N ALA A 73 22.34 18.98 -14.92
CA ALA A 73 21.93 19.45 -16.24
C ALA A 73 20.85 20.55 -16.13
N GLY A 74 21.01 21.63 -16.90
CA GLY A 74 20.13 22.80 -16.82
C GLY A 74 20.55 23.85 -15.78
N GLY A 75 21.68 23.66 -15.09
CA GLY A 75 22.18 24.61 -14.10
C GLY A 75 21.51 24.52 -12.73
N VAL A 76 20.74 23.44 -12.49
CA VAL A 76 20.10 23.16 -11.21
C VAL A 76 21.17 22.80 -10.19
N ILE A 77 21.13 23.47 -9.03
CA ILE A 77 22.02 23.21 -7.90
C ILE A 77 21.21 22.50 -6.82
N GLU A 78 21.63 21.30 -6.44
CA GLU A 78 20.99 20.46 -5.44
C GLU A 78 21.89 20.30 -4.22
N GLU A 79 21.31 20.31 -3.01
CA GLU A 79 22.03 20.08 -1.76
C GLU A 79 21.74 18.67 -1.22
N LEU A 80 22.78 17.85 -1.14
CA LEU A 80 22.69 16.43 -0.79
C LEU A 80 23.45 16.13 0.50
N GLN A 81 22.90 15.28 1.37
CA GLN A 81 23.62 14.78 2.54
C GLN A 81 24.53 13.62 2.16
N ALA A 82 25.80 13.69 2.58
CA ALA A 82 26.78 12.63 2.41
C ALA A 82 27.56 12.36 3.70
N ARG A 83 28.22 11.21 3.75
CA ARG A 83 29.16 10.81 4.81
C ARG A 83 30.55 10.63 4.22
N ILE A 84 31.57 11.15 4.88
CA ILE A 84 32.97 10.98 4.49
C ILE A 84 33.42 9.57 4.85
N VAL A 85 34.02 8.87 3.89
CA VAL A 85 34.50 7.49 4.05
C VAL A 85 35.93 7.37 3.53
N PRO A 86 36.84 6.69 4.26
CA PRO A 86 38.15 6.35 3.74
C PRO A 86 38.01 5.22 2.71
N GLU A 87 38.61 5.40 1.53
CA GLU A 87 38.71 4.38 0.50
C GLU A 87 39.86 3.43 0.82
N GLU A 88 39.57 2.14 1.03
CA GLU A 88 40.57 1.10 1.30
C GLU A 88 41.07 0.48 -0.02
N LEU A 89 42.11 1.07 -0.59
CA LEU A 89 42.86 0.48 -1.71
C LEU A 89 44.11 -0.26 -1.20
N VAL A 90 44.58 -1.25 -1.95
CA VAL A 90 45.74 -2.15 -1.65
C VAL A 90 47.10 -1.40 -1.63
N ILE A 91 47.10 -0.07 -1.62
CA ILE A 91 48.27 0.82 -1.72
C ILE A 91 48.33 1.68 -0.44
N PRO A 92 49.51 2.05 0.12
CA PRO A 92 49.63 2.62 1.47
C PRO A 92 49.08 4.06 1.66
N LYS A 93 48.26 4.60 0.74
CA LYS A 93 47.69 5.95 0.83
C LYS A 93 46.16 5.88 0.92
N LYS A 94 45.60 6.29 2.07
CA LYS A 94 44.14 6.36 2.29
C LYS A 94 43.55 7.57 1.56
N HIS A 95 42.70 7.32 0.58
CA HIS A 95 41.90 8.35 -0.10
C HIS A 95 40.59 8.56 0.65
N TYR A 96 39.97 9.74 0.54
CA TYR A 96 38.73 10.07 1.23
C TYR A 96 37.67 10.46 0.21
N THR A 97 36.50 9.84 0.30
CA THR A 97 35.39 10.09 -0.62
C THR A 97 34.06 10.21 0.12
N LEU A 98 32.99 10.45 -0.64
CA LEU A 98 31.63 10.69 -0.17
C LEU A 98 30.76 9.44 -0.37
N ARG A 99 29.97 9.12 0.64
CA ARG A 99 28.98 8.03 0.65
C ARG A 99 27.60 8.59 0.98
N CYS A 100 26.53 8.07 0.37
CA CYS A 100 25.17 8.45 0.75
C CYS A 100 24.89 8.14 2.24
N VAL A 101 24.16 9.00 2.94
CA VAL A 101 23.81 8.77 4.37
C VAL A 101 22.88 7.57 4.54
N HIS A 102 21.95 7.36 3.60
CA HIS A 102 20.87 6.36 3.70
C HIS A 102 21.18 5.03 3.02
N ASP A 103 22.26 4.94 2.22
CA ASP A 103 22.73 3.68 1.64
C ASP A 103 24.24 3.52 1.83
N SER A 104 24.65 2.48 2.57
CA SER A 104 26.06 2.14 2.78
C SER A 104 26.77 1.62 1.54
N ARG A 105 26.00 1.26 0.51
CA ARG A 105 26.48 0.71 -0.76
C ARG A 105 26.57 1.76 -1.86
N HIS A 106 26.38 3.05 -1.57
CA HIS A 106 26.40 4.12 -2.57
C HIS A 106 27.59 5.06 -2.31
N VAL A 107 28.77 4.66 -2.78
CA VAL A 107 30.04 5.38 -2.59
C VAL A 107 30.43 6.06 -3.91
N ALA A 108 30.57 7.39 -3.89
CA ALA A 108 30.93 8.18 -5.06
C ALA A 108 32.43 8.07 -5.38
N TYR A 109 32.78 8.01 -6.65
CA TYR A 109 34.15 8.12 -7.13
C TYR A 109 34.38 9.47 -7.79
N LEU A 110 35.29 10.27 -7.22
CA LEU A 110 35.60 11.61 -7.69
C LEU A 110 36.66 11.58 -8.80
N VAL A 111 36.50 12.46 -9.80
CA VAL A 111 37.44 12.64 -10.91
C VAL A 111 37.55 14.11 -11.32
N ASP A 112 38.73 14.51 -11.77
CA ASP A 112 38.92 15.78 -12.49
C ASP A 112 38.53 15.61 -13.96
N THR A 113 37.60 16.42 -14.44
CA THR A 113 37.04 16.31 -15.81
C THR A 113 36.60 17.68 -16.33
N THR A 114 35.97 17.72 -17.49
CA THR A 114 35.39 18.92 -18.09
C THR A 114 33.89 18.97 -17.88
N GLU A 115 33.31 20.17 -17.82
CA GLU A 115 31.86 20.33 -17.68
C GLU A 115 31.09 19.65 -18.82
N ASP A 116 31.64 19.67 -20.05
CA ASP A 116 31.07 18.97 -21.21
C ASP A 116 31.03 17.45 -21.03
N GLU A 117 32.05 16.84 -20.41
CA GLU A 117 32.06 15.41 -20.09
C GLU A 117 31.06 15.07 -18.99
N CYS A 118 30.91 15.93 -17.98
CA CYS A 118 29.88 15.79 -16.94
C CYS A 118 28.48 15.80 -17.55
N LEU A 119 28.20 16.76 -18.44
CA LEU A 119 26.91 16.85 -19.14
C LEU A 119 26.64 15.60 -19.99
N ARG A 120 27.66 15.02 -20.63
CA ARG A 120 27.54 13.74 -21.35
C ARG A 120 27.21 12.58 -20.42
N TRP A 121 27.82 12.52 -19.23
CA TRP A 121 27.51 11.48 -18.25
C TRP A 121 26.10 11.65 -17.67
N GLN A 122 25.69 12.86 -17.34
CA GLN A 122 24.32 13.17 -16.89
C GLN A 122 23.27 12.82 -17.96
N ALA A 123 23.54 13.14 -19.23
CA ALA A 123 22.68 12.77 -20.34
C ALA A 123 22.60 11.25 -20.54
N PHE A 124 23.73 10.53 -20.40
CA PHE A 124 23.77 9.07 -20.49
C PHE A 124 23.03 8.38 -19.33
N VAL A 125 23.16 8.89 -18.10
CA VAL A 125 22.39 8.40 -16.95
C VAL A 125 20.90 8.60 -17.23
N THR A 126 20.48 9.81 -17.63
CA THR A 126 19.08 10.11 -18.00
C THR A 126 18.55 9.20 -19.11
N GLU A 127 19.33 8.97 -20.16
CA GLU A 127 18.96 8.09 -21.27
C GLU A 127 18.92 6.60 -20.85
N SER A 128 19.78 6.19 -19.92
CA SER A 128 19.81 4.83 -19.37
C SER A 128 18.61 4.56 -18.45
N THR A 129 18.23 5.53 -17.60
CA THR A 129 16.99 5.48 -16.82
C THR A 129 15.76 5.42 -17.73
N MET A 130 15.79 6.11 -18.88
CA MET A 130 14.73 6.04 -19.89
C MET A 130 14.75 4.76 -20.76
N LYS A 131 15.89 4.08 -20.92
CA LYS A 131 15.99 2.81 -21.68
C LYS A 131 15.37 1.63 -20.92
N VAL A 132 15.30 1.68 -19.59
CA VAL A 132 14.60 0.70 -18.75
C VAL A 132 13.09 0.71 -19.03
N LEU A 133 12.50 1.88 -19.25
CA LEU A 133 11.08 2.02 -19.65
C LEU A 133 10.78 1.52 -21.08
N LYS A 134 11.79 1.42 -21.96
CA LYS A 134 11.62 0.96 -23.35
C LYS A 134 11.87 -0.53 -23.54
N LYS A 135 12.41 -1.24 -22.55
CA LYS A 135 12.70 -2.69 -22.67
C LYS A 135 11.50 -3.60 -22.43
N SER A 136 10.38 -3.07 -21.94
CA SER A 136 9.11 -3.79 -21.78
C SER A 136 8.27 -3.90 -23.06
N SER A 137 8.70 -3.31 -24.19
CA SER A 137 7.93 -3.27 -25.44
C SER A 137 8.67 -3.88 -26.64
N LYS A 138 9.44 -4.96 -26.45
CA LYS A 138 9.78 -5.85 -27.56
C LYS A 138 8.88 -7.08 -27.55
N LEU A 139 7.59 -6.84 -27.79
CA LEU A 139 6.75 -7.83 -28.48
C LEU A 139 6.58 -7.33 -29.91
N ASP A 140 7.08 -8.13 -30.83
CA ASP A 140 7.06 -7.96 -32.27
C ASP A 140 5.63 -7.70 -32.77
N VAL A 141 5.36 -6.50 -33.32
CA VAL A 141 4.14 -6.24 -34.09
C VAL A 141 4.55 -5.47 -35.33
N GLN A 142 4.48 -6.17 -36.46
CA GLN A 142 4.60 -5.60 -37.79
C GLN A 142 3.65 -4.40 -37.98
N THR A 143 4.23 -3.33 -38.52
CA THR A 143 3.61 -2.37 -39.44
C THR A 143 2.22 -1.84 -39.06
N VAL A 144 2.17 -1.01 -38.03
CA VAL A 144 1.17 0.07 -37.97
C VAL A 144 1.95 1.37 -38.09
N LYS A 145 1.76 2.10 -39.21
CA LYS A 145 2.13 3.52 -39.32
C LYS A 145 1.30 4.30 -38.30
N ARG A 146 1.76 4.36 -37.04
CA ARG A 146 1.23 5.27 -36.04
C ARG A 146 2.09 6.51 -36.08
N GLU A 147 1.46 7.65 -36.37
CA GLU A 147 1.98 8.95 -35.97
C GLU A 147 2.53 8.83 -34.55
N LYS A 148 3.78 9.26 -34.35
CA LYS A 148 4.45 9.19 -33.05
C LYS A 148 3.61 9.98 -32.05
N ILE A 149 2.80 9.28 -31.26
CA ILE A 149 2.25 9.84 -30.03
C ILE A 149 3.48 10.15 -29.17
N GLU A 150 3.84 11.42 -29.09
CA GLU A 150 4.96 11.88 -28.28
C GLU A 150 4.60 11.68 -26.80
N ASN A 151 5.47 11.00 -26.06
CA ASN A 151 5.30 10.84 -24.62
C ASN A 151 5.58 12.18 -23.95
N VAL A 152 4.53 12.87 -23.51
CA VAL A 152 4.63 14.10 -22.72
C VAL A 152 4.60 13.73 -21.23
N LEU A 153 5.64 14.13 -20.50
CA LEU A 153 5.68 13.99 -19.04
C LEU A 153 5.05 15.24 -18.42
N GLN A 154 3.93 15.06 -17.71
CA GLN A 154 3.25 16.13 -17.00
C GLN A 154 3.57 16.07 -15.51
N SER A 155 4.08 17.17 -14.95
CA SER A 155 4.20 17.31 -13.50
C SER A 155 2.80 17.31 -12.87
N TYR A 156 2.58 16.45 -11.88
CA TYR A 156 1.30 16.29 -11.19
C TYR A 156 1.52 16.45 -9.67
N PRO A 157 0.79 17.37 -8.99
CA PRO A 157 1.03 17.68 -7.58
C PRO A 157 0.40 16.62 -6.66
N TRP A 158 0.99 15.42 -6.65
CA TRP A 158 0.47 14.24 -5.93
C TRP A 158 0.09 14.53 -4.48
N LEU A 159 0.97 15.16 -3.71
CA LEU A 159 0.75 15.40 -2.28
C LEU A 159 -0.48 16.30 -2.02
N GLN A 160 -0.61 17.40 -2.77
CA GLN A 160 -1.76 18.29 -2.65
C GLN A 160 -3.06 17.58 -3.05
N LYS A 161 -3.00 16.74 -4.10
CA LYS A 161 -4.16 15.96 -4.55
C LYS A 161 -4.56 14.90 -3.52
N MET A 162 -3.60 14.22 -2.91
CA MET A 162 -3.89 13.26 -1.85
C MET A 162 -4.55 13.94 -0.64
N GLN A 163 -4.03 15.10 -0.21
CA GLN A 163 -4.63 15.87 0.90
C GLN A 163 -6.03 16.39 0.58
N ALA A 164 -6.30 16.74 -0.68
CA ALA A 164 -7.60 17.30 -1.08
C ALA A 164 -8.69 16.24 -1.33
N TYR A 165 -8.33 15.02 -1.71
CA TYR A 165 -9.29 14.01 -2.20
C TYR A 165 -9.36 12.73 -1.37
N LEU A 166 -8.41 12.45 -0.47
CA LEU A 166 -8.52 11.31 0.42
C LEU A 166 -9.29 11.68 1.70
N PRO A 167 -10.12 10.78 2.27
CA PRO A 167 -10.87 11.05 3.50
C PRO A 167 -9.97 11.40 4.68
N THR A 168 -8.79 10.78 4.72
CA THR A 168 -7.67 11.20 5.56
C THR A 168 -6.41 11.21 4.71
N GLY A 169 -5.50 12.16 4.95
CA GLY A 169 -4.31 12.36 4.12
C GLY A 169 -3.39 11.14 3.96
N THR A 170 -3.60 10.10 4.78
CA THR A 170 -2.84 8.84 4.79
C THR A 170 -3.68 7.59 4.49
N SER A 171 -5.02 7.69 4.33
CA SER A 171 -5.86 6.53 4.02
C SER A 171 -6.20 6.41 2.54
N SER A 172 -5.75 5.32 1.94
CA SER A 172 -6.14 4.92 0.59
C SER A 172 -7.50 4.22 0.50
N MET A 173 -8.16 3.94 1.63
CA MET A 173 -9.36 3.07 1.76
C MET A 173 -9.23 1.65 1.20
N LEU A 174 -8.07 1.31 0.66
CA LEU A 174 -7.80 0.05 0.01
C LEU A 174 -7.11 -0.91 0.98
N PHE A 175 -7.71 -2.08 1.14
CA PHE A 175 -7.21 -3.16 1.98
C PHE A 175 -6.88 -4.37 1.14
N SER A 176 -5.98 -5.20 1.67
CA SER A 176 -5.60 -6.44 1.01
C SER A 176 -5.33 -7.54 2.00
N MET A 177 -5.69 -8.76 1.63
CA MET A 177 -5.34 -9.96 2.36
C MET A 177 -4.65 -10.96 1.43
N VAL A 178 -3.55 -11.55 1.89
CA VAL A 178 -2.79 -12.56 1.16
C VAL A 178 -3.19 -13.95 1.62
N PHE A 179 -3.42 -14.87 0.70
CA PHE A 179 -3.75 -16.26 0.95
C PHE A 179 -2.65 -17.15 0.44
N MET A 180 -2.02 -17.87 1.36
CA MET A 180 -1.01 -18.87 1.03
C MET A 180 -1.68 -20.19 0.62
N PRO A 181 -1.09 -20.92 -0.36
CA PRO A 181 -1.56 -22.26 -0.69
C PRO A 181 -1.40 -23.19 0.52
N PHE A 182 -2.36 -24.09 0.71
CA PHE A 182 -2.34 -25.05 1.83
C PHE A 182 -1.06 -25.90 1.84
N GLN A 183 -0.64 -26.34 3.03
CA GLN A 183 0.44 -27.32 3.15
C GLN A 183 -0.03 -28.71 2.66
N PRO A 184 0.80 -29.44 1.88
CA PRO A 184 0.45 -30.77 1.40
C PRO A 184 0.14 -31.81 2.50
N ALA A 185 0.63 -31.57 3.72
CA ALA A 185 0.47 -32.47 4.86
C ALA A 185 -0.93 -32.42 5.51
N LEU A 186 -1.79 -31.45 5.14
CA LEU A 186 -3.21 -31.53 5.45
C LEU A 186 -3.87 -32.53 4.49
N GLU A 187 -3.67 -33.82 4.74
CA GLU A 187 -4.12 -34.97 3.92
C GLU A 187 -5.63 -35.00 3.62
N ARG A 188 -6.44 -34.15 4.27
CA ARG A 188 -7.90 -34.09 4.13
C ARG A 188 -8.40 -33.11 3.07
N VAL A 189 -7.56 -32.22 2.55
CA VAL A 189 -7.98 -31.21 1.57
C VAL A 189 -7.08 -31.29 0.35
N GLN A 190 -7.64 -31.71 -0.79
CA GLN A 190 -6.94 -31.76 -2.08
C GLN A 190 -6.71 -30.35 -2.69
N CYS A 191 -6.43 -29.34 -1.87
CA CYS A 191 -6.09 -28.00 -2.37
C CYS A 191 -4.65 -28.00 -2.91
N LYS A 192 -4.51 -28.26 -4.21
CA LYS A 192 -3.21 -28.47 -4.89
C LYS A 192 -2.89 -27.36 -5.89
N CYS A 193 -3.90 -26.64 -6.36
CA CYS A 193 -3.75 -25.66 -7.44
C CYS A 193 -4.02 -24.22 -7.00
N VAL A 194 -3.71 -23.28 -7.88
CA VAL A 194 -3.94 -21.84 -7.63
C VAL A 194 -5.43 -21.54 -7.44
N GLU A 195 -6.29 -22.25 -8.19
CA GLU A 195 -7.75 -22.12 -8.10
C GLU A 195 -8.26 -22.45 -6.69
N ASP A 196 -7.69 -23.45 -6.02
CA ASP A 196 -8.07 -23.80 -4.65
C ASP A 196 -7.74 -22.68 -3.66
N THR A 197 -6.57 -22.03 -3.82
CA THR A 197 -6.19 -20.87 -3.01
C THR A 197 -7.10 -19.68 -3.29
N MET A 198 -7.54 -19.52 -4.54
CA MET A 198 -8.49 -18.48 -4.93
C MET A 198 -9.88 -18.74 -4.35
N ALA A 199 -10.37 -19.98 -4.43
CA ALA A 199 -11.62 -20.41 -3.82
C ALA A 199 -11.60 -20.20 -2.29
N ARG A 200 -10.46 -20.47 -1.64
CA ARG A 200 -10.25 -20.15 -0.22
C ARG A 200 -10.36 -18.64 0.05
N ALA A 201 -9.73 -17.82 -0.78
CA ALA A 201 -9.81 -16.36 -0.65
C ALA A 201 -11.24 -15.84 -0.79
N MET A 202 -11.96 -16.34 -1.80
CA MET A 202 -13.37 -15.99 -2.03
C MET A 202 -14.29 -16.51 -0.92
N THR A 203 -14.02 -17.69 -0.37
CA THR A 203 -14.78 -18.24 0.77
C THR A 203 -14.62 -17.36 2.00
N TRP A 204 -13.40 -16.94 2.32
CA TRP A 204 -13.16 -15.98 3.43
C TRP A 204 -13.91 -14.67 3.20
N PHE A 205 -13.87 -14.13 1.98
CA PHE A 205 -14.54 -12.89 1.64
C PHE A 205 -16.07 -13.01 1.79
N SER A 206 -16.68 -14.05 1.23
CA SER A 206 -18.12 -14.30 1.35
C SER A 206 -18.54 -14.58 2.79
N SER A 207 -17.72 -15.29 3.57
CA SER A 207 -17.97 -15.52 5.00
C SER A 207 -17.95 -14.20 5.78
N ALA A 208 -16.96 -13.35 5.55
CA ALA A 208 -16.87 -12.04 6.19
C ALA A 208 -18.13 -11.20 5.91
N GLN A 209 -18.60 -11.16 4.65
CA GLN A 209 -19.83 -10.46 4.30
C GLN A 209 -21.07 -11.06 4.98
N ALA A 210 -21.15 -12.39 5.07
CA ALA A 210 -22.24 -13.09 5.75
C ALA A 210 -22.25 -12.81 7.27
N SER A 211 -21.06 -12.65 7.86
CA SER A 211 -20.86 -12.21 9.25
C SER A 211 -21.19 -10.72 9.46
N GLY A 212 -21.57 -9.98 8.42
CA GLY A 212 -21.99 -8.58 8.49
C GLY A 212 -20.85 -7.58 8.27
N VAL A 213 -19.64 -8.02 7.92
CA VAL A 213 -18.51 -7.13 7.64
C VAL A 213 -18.79 -6.30 6.37
N PRO A 214 -18.71 -4.95 6.44
CA PRO A 214 -19.03 -4.09 5.31
C PRO A 214 -17.81 -3.95 4.39
N ILE A 215 -17.60 -4.92 3.49
CA ILE A 215 -16.52 -4.91 2.49
C ILE A 215 -17.05 -5.21 1.08
N ILE A 216 -16.41 -4.60 0.08
CA ILE A 216 -16.65 -4.80 -1.36
C ILE A 216 -15.39 -5.34 -2.02
N PHE A 217 -15.58 -6.30 -2.92
CA PHE A 217 -14.53 -6.88 -3.72
C PHE A 217 -14.02 -5.88 -4.77
N ILE A 218 -12.70 -5.67 -4.83
CA ILE A 218 -12.06 -4.85 -5.87
C ILE A 218 -11.35 -5.71 -6.91
N GLY A 219 -10.58 -6.70 -6.46
CA GLY A 219 -9.79 -7.50 -7.37
C GLY A 219 -9.02 -8.61 -6.69
N ILE A 220 -8.57 -9.56 -7.52
CA ILE A 220 -7.70 -10.66 -7.11
C ILE A 220 -6.46 -10.65 -7.99
N GLN A 221 -5.31 -10.88 -7.37
CA GLN A 221 -4.03 -11.00 -8.04
C GLN A 221 -3.30 -12.24 -7.54
N THR A 222 -2.67 -12.98 -8.45
CA THR A 222 -1.72 -14.05 -8.08
C THR A 222 -0.35 -13.44 -7.82
N GLU A 223 0.25 -13.78 -6.68
CA GLU A 223 1.58 -13.33 -6.27
C GLU A 223 2.53 -14.52 -6.11
N LEU A 224 3.79 -14.32 -6.49
CA LEU A 224 4.85 -15.30 -6.27
C LEU A 224 5.57 -14.97 -4.97
N ILE A 225 5.48 -15.86 -3.98
CA ILE A 225 6.14 -15.74 -2.68
C ILE A 225 7.24 -16.78 -2.58
N PHE A 226 8.44 -16.31 -2.27
CA PHE A 226 9.64 -17.14 -2.13
C PHE A 226 9.84 -17.51 -0.67
N LYS A 227 10.21 -18.76 -0.41
CA LYS A 227 10.66 -19.15 0.93
C LYS A 227 12.12 -18.71 1.07
N GLU A 228 12.43 -17.86 2.04
CA GLU A 228 13.78 -17.34 2.30
C GLU A 228 14.81 -18.47 2.44
N SER A 229 15.57 -18.75 1.37
CA SER A 229 16.81 -19.52 1.46
C SER A 229 17.81 -19.27 0.33
N SER A 230 17.74 -18.17 -0.41
CA SER A 230 18.77 -17.88 -1.42
C SER A 230 19.08 -16.39 -1.49
N LYS A 231 20.37 -16.06 -1.35
CA LYS A 231 20.93 -14.71 -1.30
C LYS A 231 20.84 -13.93 -2.62
N ASP A 232 20.20 -14.44 -3.67
CA ASP A 232 20.37 -13.92 -5.03
C ASP A 232 19.05 -13.66 -5.74
N VAL A 233 18.53 -12.45 -5.55
CA VAL A 233 17.38 -11.89 -6.30
C VAL A 233 17.73 -11.65 -7.77
N ARG A 234 19.03 -11.56 -8.13
CA ARG A 234 19.49 -11.30 -9.50
C ARG A 234 19.39 -12.51 -10.44
N ASP A 235 19.52 -13.72 -9.92
CA ASP A 235 19.42 -14.97 -10.68
C ASP A 235 17.98 -15.30 -11.11
N PHE A 236 17.01 -14.51 -10.63
CA PHE A 236 15.57 -14.71 -10.81
C PHE A 236 15.07 -14.43 -12.24
N CYS A 237 15.50 -13.33 -12.86
CA CYS A 237 15.03 -12.95 -14.21
C CYS A 237 15.46 -13.98 -15.26
N ASP A 238 16.66 -14.55 -15.11
CA ASP A 238 17.19 -15.58 -16.01
C ASP A 238 16.58 -16.96 -15.74
N ALA A 239 16.16 -17.26 -14.50
CA ALA A 239 15.50 -18.51 -14.14
C ALA A 239 14.01 -18.54 -14.54
N MET A 240 13.29 -17.42 -14.43
CA MET A 240 11.87 -17.30 -14.85
C MET A 240 11.67 -17.58 -16.35
N SER A 241 12.64 -17.17 -17.18
CA SER A 241 12.66 -17.45 -18.62
C SER A 241 12.75 -18.95 -18.96
N LYS A 242 13.21 -19.78 -18.01
CA LYS A 242 13.45 -21.22 -18.18
C LYS A 242 12.40 -22.11 -17.49
N VAL A 243 11.41 -21.54 -16.80
CA VAL A 243 10.36 -22.34 -16.14
C VAL A 243 9.44 -22.94 -17.21
N PRO A 244 9.26 -24.27 -17.25
CA PRO A 244 8.30 -24.89 -18.16
C PRO A 244 6.89 -24.35 -17.89
N ILE A 245 6.21 -23.85 -18.92
CA ILE A 245 4.87 -23.23 -18.85
C ILE A 245 3.89 -24.10 -18.04
N ARG A 246 3.99 -25.43 -18.12
CA ARG A 246 3.13 -26.36 -17.35
C ARG A 246 3.31 -26.31 -15.82
N GLN A 247 4.51 -26.00 -15.32
CA GLN A 247 4.75 -25.80 -13.88
C GLN A 247 4.34 -24.38 -13.43
N ALA A 248 4.43 -23.41 -14.33
CA ALA A 248 3.91 -22.06 -14.14
C ALA A 248 2.37 -21.99 -14.12
N THR A 249 1.65 -22.95 -14.70
CA THR A 249 0.19 -22.82 -14.90
C THR A 249 -0.72 -23.56 -13.91
N SER A 250 -0.30 -24.66 -13.24
CA SER A 250 -1.27 -25.49 -12.48
C SER A 250 -0.98 -25.70 -10.99
N GLY A 251 0.28 -25.84 -10.57
CA GLY A 251 0.63 -26.07 -9.15
C GLY A 251 0.61 -24.78 -8.33
N GLY A 252 0.05 -24.82 -7.12
CA GLY A 252 0.13 -23.72 -6.14
C GLY A 252 1.53 -23.53 -5.54
N ARG A 253 2.41 -24.53 -5.68
CA ARG A 253 3.84 -24.46 -5.32
C ARG A 253 4.66 -25.11 -6.42
N PHE A 254 5.83 -24.55 -6.70
CA PHE A 254 6.79 -25.12 -7.64
C PHE A 254 8.21 -24.76 -7.22
N ARG A 255 9.17 -25.53 -7.71
CA ARG A 255 10.58 -25.34 -7.41
C ARG A 255 11.30 -24.83 -8.64
N MET A 256 12.09 -23.79 -8.47
CA MET A 256 12.94 -23.23 -9.52
C MET A 256 14.39 -23.60 -9.24
N VAL A 257 15.15 -23.81 -10.31
CA VAL A 257 16.60 -24.01 -10.25
C VAL A 257 17.25 -22.72 -10.71
N CYS A 258 18.03 -22.08 -9.83
CA CYS A 258 18.81 -20.89 -10.17
C CYS A 258 20.15 -21.27 -10.82
N THR A 259 20.84 -20.26 -11.35
CA THR A 259 22.12 -20.36 -12.09
C THR A 259 23.23 -21.07 -11.29
N GLU A 260 23.12 -21.11 -9.96
CA GLU A 260 24.05 -21.82 -9.06
C GLU A 260 23.56 -23.20 -8.59
N ASN A 261 22.58 -23.83 -9.26
CA ASN A 261 21.91 -25.08 -8.83
C ASN A 261 21.18 -24.98 -7.48
N THR A 262 21.03 -23.79 -6.91
CA THR A 262 20.22 -23.56 -5.72
C THR A 262 18.73 -23.76 -6.05
N LEU A 263 18.05 -24.57 -5.23
CA LEU A 263 16.63 -24.85 -5.36
C LEU A 263 15.83 -23.82 -4.58
N ILE A 264 15.03 -23.02 -5.28
CA ILE A 264 14.14 -22.03 -4.67
C ILE A 264 12.71 -22.58 -4.69
N ASP A 265 12.10 -22.69 -3.51
CA ASP A 265 10.69 -23.03 -3.38
C ASP A 265 9.84 -21.76 -3.56
N VAL A 266 8.99 -21.77 -4.59
CA VAL A 266 8.08 -20.68 -4.96
C VAL A 266 6.64 -21.10 -4.68
N SER A 267 5.90 -20.25 -3.98
CA SER A 267 4.47 -20.41 -3.71
C SER A 267 3.67 -19.38 -4.49
N LYS A 268 2.61 -19.81 -5.17
CA LYS A 268 1.62 -18.93 -5.78
C LYS A 268 0.56 -18.60 -4.73
N ALA A 269 0.71 -17.43 -4.12
CA ALA A 269 -0.29 -16.88 -3.22
C ALA A 269 -1.35 -16.10 -4.00
N ILE A 270 -2.49 -15.86 -3.37
CA ILE A 270 -3.55 -15.01 -3.91
C ILE A 270 -3.66 -13.78 -3.01
N ARG A 271 -3.53 -12.58 -3.57
CA ARG A 271 -3.90 -11.33 -2.90
C ARG A 271 -5.31 -10.94 -3.32
N LEU A 272 -6.17 -10.77 -2.33
CA LEU A 272 -7.53 -10.24 -2.50
C LEU A 272 -7.54 -8.79 -2.03
N TRP A 273 -8.06 -7.90 -2.87
CA TRP A 273 -8.22 -6.48 -2.62
C TRP A 273 -9.69 -6.14 -2.32
N TYR A 274 -9.92 -5.35 -1.27
CA TYR A 274 -11.25 -4.95 -0.85
C TYR A 274 -11.28 -3.54 -0.27
N VAL A 275 -12.47 -2.94 -0.26
CA VAL A 275 -12.74 -1.58 0.27
C VAL A 275 -14.02 -1.59 1.10
N PRO A 276 -14.22 -0.64 2.04
CA PRO A 276 -15.55 -0.42 2.59
C PRO A 276 -16.51 0.11 1.50
N PRO A 277 -17.82 -0.20 1.56
CA PRO A 277 -18.79 0.23 0.56
C PRO A 277 -18.88 1.74 0.35
N ALA A 278 -18.75 2.51 1.43
CA ALA A 278 -18.88 3.96 1.39
C ALA A 278 -17.55 4.66 1.64
N THR A 279 -17.03 4.56 2.86
CA THR A 279 -15.77 5.16 3.27
C THR A 279 -15.30 4.57 4.59
N GLU A 280 -14.05 4.87 4.95
CA GLU A 280 -13.62 4.87 6.34
C GLU A 280 -13.92 6.23 6.97
N VAL A 281 -14.54 6.24 8.16
CA VAL A 281 -14.79 7.47 8.93
C VAL A 281 -13.80 7.56 10.08
N PRO A 282 -12.97 8.60 10.16
CA PRO A 282 -12.12 8.86 11.32
C PRO A 282 -12.95 9.39 12.49
N ILE A 283 -12.82 8.78 13.66
CA ILE A 283 -13.48 9.19 14.90
C ILE A 283 -12.42 9.50 15.94
N ASN A 284 -12.46 10.73 16.47
CA ASN A 284 -11.58 11.17 17.54
C ASN A 284 -12.28 10.97 18.89
N LEU A 285 -11.66 10.15 19.74
CA LEU A 285 -12.14 9.86 21.09
C LEU A 285 -11.37 10.75 22.07
N HIS A 286 -12.06 11.69 22.70
CA HIS A 286 -11.48 12.61 23.68
C HIS A 286 -11.96 12.27 25.08
N LEU A 287 -11.03 12.01 25.99
CA LEU A 287 -11.35 11.74 27.40
C LEU A 287 -11.55 13.05 28.16
N GLU A 288 -12.60 13.09 28.97
CA GLU A 288 -12.85 14.18 29.91
C GLU A 288 -12.08 13.96 31.24
N PRO A 289 -11.85 15.03 32.02
CA PRO A 289 -11.18 14.93 33.31
C PRO A 289 -11.91 13.97 34.26
N GLY A 290 -11.23 12.91 34.69
CA GLY A 290 -11.79 11.88 35.57
C GLY A 290 -12.23 10.60 34.85
N GLU A 291 -12.29 10.58 33.52
CA GLU A 291 -12.58 9.37 32.76
C GLU A 291 -11.37 8.44 32.66
N ALA A 292 -11.59 7.16 32.97
CA ALA A 292 -10.54 6.14 32.93
C ALA A 292 -10.51 5.36 31.61
N LYS A 293 -11.57 5.37 30.79
CA LYS A 293 -11.70 4.54 29.58
C LYS A 293 -12.43 5.30 28.47
N PHE A 294 -12.14 4.96 27.21
CA PHE A 294 -12.84 5.53 26.06
C PHE A 294 -14.29 5.04 25.92
N GLY A 295 -14.67 3.93 26.58
CA GLY A 295 -16.03 3.42 26.58
C GLY A 295 -16.40 2.51 25.39
N LEU A 296 -15.43 1.81 24.82
CA LEU A 296 -15.62 0.86 23.72
C LEU A 296 -15.45 -0.58 24.21
N SER A 297 -16.42 -1.44 23.92
CA SER A 297 -16.24 -2.89 23.94
C SER A 297 -16.01 -3.40 22.52
N LEU A 298 -14.94 -4.16 22.33
CA LEU A 298 -14.56 -4.73 21.03
C LEU A 298 -14.75 -6.24 21.06
N ALA A 299 -15.16 -6.79 19.92
CA ALA A 299 -15.22 -8.22 19.65
C ALA A 299 -14.57 -8.54 18.30
N SER A 300 -14.28 -9.82 18.06
CA SER A 300 -13.68 -10.31 16.82
C SER A 300 -14.60 -11.28 16.10
N THR A 301 -14.59 -11.26 14.77
CA THR A 301 -15.20 -12.32 13.94
C THR A 301 -14.23 -13.48 13.73
N GLU A 302 -14.73 -14.61 13.24
CA GLU A 302 -13.89 -15.77 12.88
C GLU A 302 -12.93 -15.45 11.72
N GLU A 303 -13.34 -14.53 10.84
CA GLU A 303 -12.54 -14.04 9.71
C GLU A 303 -11.42 -13.08 10.14
N GLY A 304 -11.37 -12.70 11.42
CA GLY A 304 -10.33 -11.88 12.03
C GLY A 304 -10.62 -10.37 12.09
N PHE A 305 -11.85 -9.93 11.77
CA PHE A 305 -12.21 -8.51 11.87
C PHE A 305 -12.55 -8.13 13.32
N CYS A 306 -11.99 -7.02 13.80
CA CYS A 306 -12.42 -6.41 15.05
C CYS A 306 -13.54 -5.40 14.82
N HIS A 307 -14.60 -5.48 15.61
CA HIS A 307 -15.75 -4.58 15.53
C HIS A 307 -16.14 -4.06 16.92
N VAL A 308 -16.86 -2.94 16.92
CA VAL A 308 -17.45 -2.38 18.14
C VAL A 308 -18.69 -3.22 18.50
N ALA A 309 -18.65 -3.85 19.66
CA ALA A 309 -19.75 -4.67 20.17
C ALA A 309 -20.74 -3.84 21.00
N THR A 310 -20.24 -2.98 21.90
CA THR A 310 -21.05 -2.10 22.73
C THR A 310 -20.32 -0.78 23.00
N VAL A 311 -21.10 0.26 23.33
CA VAL A 311 -20.60 1.58 23.71
C VAL A 311 -21.18 1.94 25.08
N ASP A 312 -20.32 2.33 26.02
CA ASP A 312 -20.72 2.70 27.38
C ASP A 312 -21.46 4.05 27.42
N ASP A 313 -22.44 4.19 28.33
CA ASP A 313 -23.14 5.45 28.61
C ASP A 313 -22.24 6.52 29.23
N GLY A 314 -22.43 7.75 28.78
CA GLY A 314 -21.69 8.94 29.18
C GLY A 314 -20.22 8.95 28.73
N SER A 315 -19.79 8.01 27.88
CA SER A 315 -18.38 7.81 27.55
C SER A 315 -17.88 8.67 26.39
N ALA A 316 -16.55 8.80 26.25
CA ALA A 316 -15.92 9.45 25.11
C ALA A 316 -16.39 8.89 23.75
N ALA A 317 -16.62 7.58 23.67
CA ALA A 317 -17.13 6.94 22.47
C ALA A 317 -18.60 7.28 22.17
N GLU A 318 -19.45 7.40 23.18
CA GLU A 318 -20.83 7.87 22.98
C GLU A 318 -20.84 9.33 22.51
N ARG A 319 -20.08 10.21 23.18
CA ARG A 319 -19.97 11.64 22.80
C ARG A 319 -19.41 11.83 21.40
N ALA A 320 -18.50 10.95 20.97
CA ALA A 320 -17.96 10.92 19.61
C ALA A 320 -18.91 10.29 18.57
N GLY A 321 -20.13 9.92 18.97
CA GLY A 321 -21.18 9.41 18.08
C GLY A 321 -21.02 7.95 17.65
N VAL A 322 -20.12 7.17 18.27
CA VAL A 322 -19.91 5.76 17.91
C VAL A 322 -21.18 4.92 18.15
N ARG A 323 -21.97 5.26 19.16
CA ARG A 323 -23.25 4.59 19.45
C ARG A 323 -24.24 4.75 18.31
N TYR A 324 -24.39 5.96 17.79
CA TYR A 324 -25.27 6.22 16.65
C TYR A 324 -24.84 5.39 15.43
N LEU A 325 -23.54 5.34 15.13
CA LEU A 325 -23.01 4.51 14.04
C LEU A 325 -23.24 3.01 14.28
N LEU A 326 -23.13 2.55 15.53
CA LEU A 326 -23.38 1.16 15.90
C LEU A 326 -24.86 0.79 15.72
N GLU A 327 -25.78 1.64 16.16
CA GLU A 327 -27.22 1.43 15.99
C GLU A 327 -27.63 1.41 14.52
N LEU A 328 -27.06 2.30 13.70
CA LEU A 328 -27.25 2.26 12.25
C LEU A 328 -26.73 0.95 11.64
N ALA A 329 -25.58 0.46 12.09
CA ALA A 329 -24.99 -0.78 11.57
C ALA A 329 -25.89 -1.97 11.90
N LEU A 330 -26.32 -2.05 13.16
CA LEU A 330 -27.20 -3.12 13.63
C LEU A 330 -28.56 -3.11 12.92
N LYS A 331 -29.12 -1.93 12.61
CA LYS A 331 -30.37 -1.81 11.84
C LYS A 331 -30.26 -2.46 10.45
N GLU A 332 -29.10 -2.35 9.81
CA GLU A 332 -28.81 -2.93 8.50
C GLU A 332 -28.16 -4.33 8.57
N ASN A 333 -28.13 -4.94 9.77
CA ASN A 333 -27.44 -6.21 10.05
C ASN A 333 -25.96 -6.21 9.62
N LYS A 334 -25.27 -5.09 9.84
CA LYS A 334 -23.84 -4.88 9.58
C LYS A 334 -23.07 -4.72 10.88
N LEU A 335 -21.78 -5.04 10.81
CA LEU A 335 -20.83 -4.80 11.89
C LEU A 335 -20.14 -3.44 11.71
N LEU A 336 -19.96 -2.74 12.83
CA LEU A 336 -19.15 -1.52 12.86
C LEU A 336 -17.67 -1.89 13.05
N VAL A 337 -17.01 -2.20 11.93
CA VAL A 337 -15.64 -2.72 11.90
C VAL A 337 -14.61 -1.61 12.10
N VAL A 338 -13.63 -1.87 12.96
CA VAL A 338 -12.47 -0.99 13.19
C VAL A 338 -11.43 -1.29 12.11
N SER A 339 -11.18 -0.35 11.22
CA SER A 339 -10.16 -0.50 10.16
C SER A 339 -8.77 -0.08 10.62
N ARG A 340 -8.70 0.94 11.49
CA ARG A 340 -7.44 1.51 11.98
C ARG A 340 -7.51 2.01 13.41
N VAL A 341 -6.35 2.05 14.06
CA VAL A 341 -6.12 2.78 15.31
C VAL A 341 -4.92 3.69 15.10
N GLY A 342 -5.14 5.00 15.23
CA GLY A 342 -4.24 5.99 14.65
C GLY A 342 -4.17 5.82 13.13
N GLU A 343 -2.95 5.72 12.60
CA GLU A 343 -2.71 5.51 11.17
C GLU A 343 -2.53 4.02 10.79
N GLU A 344 -2.37 3.14 11.77
CA GLU A 344 -2.09 1.72 11.59
C GLU A 344 -3.33 0.92 11.20
N LYS A 345 -3.22 0.09 10.15
CA LYS A 345 -4.31 -0.82 9.72
C LYS A 345 -4.40 -2.00 10.66
N VAL A 346 -5.60 -2.28 11.17
CA VAL A 346 -5.84 -3.38 12.12
C VAL A 346 -6.68 -4.54 11.55
N VAL A 347 -6.97 -4.51 10.24
CA VAL A 347 -7.72 -5.58 9.54
C VAL A 347 -6.87 -6.83 9.27
N PRO A 348 -7.47 -8.00 8.99
CA PRO A 348 -6.74 -9.20 8.56
C PRO A 348 -5.89 -8.98 7.31
N TRP A 349 -4.67 -9.52 7.30
CA TRP A 349 -3.72 -9.32 6.19
C TRP A 349 -3.12 -10.61 5.60
N LEU A 350 -3.15 -11.73 6.32
CA LEU A 350 -2.54 -12.98 5.86
C LEU A 350 -3.29 -14.22 6.34
N ALA A 351 -3.67 -15.09 5.40
CA ALA A 351 -4.05 -16.48 5.65
C ALA A 351 -2.87 -17.39 5.33
N THR A 352 -2.32 -18.06 6.34
CA THR A 352 -1.18 -18.96 6.19
C THR A 352 -1.56 -20.33 5.64
N SER A 353 -0.55 -21.08 5.22
CA SER A 353 -0.71 -22.39 4.59
C SER A 353 -1.28 -23.48 5.51
N ASP A 354 -1.27 -23.28 6.81
CA ASP A 354 -1.83 -24.17 7.83
C ASP A 354 -3.34 -23.93 8.06
N GLY A 355 -3.90 -22.84 7.55
CA GLY A 355 -5.29 -22.45 7.81
C GLY A 355 -5.42 -21.16 8.60
N SER A 356 -4.40 -20.77 9.37
CA SER A 356 -4.47 -19.67 10.34
C SER A 356 -4.61 -18.30 9.66
N ILE A 357 -5.31 -17.37 10.32
CA ILE A 357 -5.50 -15.99 9.88
C ILE A 357 -4.71 -15.08 10.81
N HIS A 358 -3.89 -14.20 10.25
CA HIS A 358 -3.19 -13.15 10.96
C HIS A 358 -4.03 -11.88 10.94
N TYR A 359 -4.31 -11.38 12.14
CA TYR A 359 -5.08 -10.17 12.39
C TYR A 359 -4.65 -9.57 13.74
N TYR A 360 -5.01 -8.32 13.99
CA TYR A 360 -4.78 -7.67 15.27
C TYR A 360 -5.92 -8.04 16.21
N GLY A 361 -5.63 -8.85 17.23
CA GLY A 361 -6.65 -9.25 18.21
C GLY A 361 -7.13 -8.09 19.07
N VAL A 362 -8.34 -8.23 19.63
CA VAL A 362 -8.91 -7.28 20.61
C VAL A 362 -7.94 -6.92 21.75
N PRO A 363 -7.15 -7.85 22.33
CA PRO A 363 -6.19 -7.49 23.38
C PRO A 363 -5.13 -6.48 22.91
N THR A 364 -4.57 -6.68 21.71
CA THR A 364 -3.56 -5.77 21.13
C THR A 364 -4.15 -4.40 20.85
N ILE A 365 -5.35 -4.35 20.25
CA ILE A 365 -6.04 -3.07 19.99
C ILE A 365 -6.33 -2.32 21.31
N ARG A 366 -6.78 -3.03 22.34
CA ARG A 366 -7.04 -2.45 23.67
C ARG A 366 -5.76 -1.95 24.34
N GLU A 367 -4.65 -2.65 24.17
CA GLU A 367 -3.34 -2.21 24.66
C GLU A 367 -2.91 -0.91 23.97
N THR A 368 -3.00 -0.83 22.64
CA THR A 368 -2.69 0.40 21.88
C THR A 368 -3.57 1.57 22.31
N LEU A 369 -4.88 1.37 22.47
CA LEU A 369 -5.77 2.40 23.00
C LEU A 369 -5.38 2.81 24.43
N SER A 370 -4.97 1.85 25.28
CA SER A 370 -4.54 2.14 26.64
C SER A 370 -3.25 2.98 26.68
N GLN A 371 -2.34 2.77 25.74
CA GLN A 371 -1.12 3.56 25.55
C GLN A 371 -1.45 4.98 25.06
N LEU A 372 -2.33 5.13 24.06
CA LEU A 372 -2.78 6.43 23.58
C LEU A 372 -3.47 7.24 24.69
N ARG A 373 -4.24 6.57 25.54
CA ARG A 373 -4.82 7.16 26.76
C ARG A 373 -3.74 7.70 27.71
N SER A 374 -2.68 6.94 27.99
CA SER A 374 -1.64 7.39 28.93
C SER A 374 -0.83 8.57 28.38
N THR A 375 -0.57 8.58 27.08
CA THR A 375 0.33 9.55 26.45
C THR A 375 -0.38 10.83 26.02
N TYR A 376 -1.57 10.71 25.41
CA TYR A 376 -2.19 11.83 24.69
C TYR A 376 -3.59 12.21 25.19
N LYS A 377 -4.24 11.38 26.03
CA LYS A 377 -5.65 11.56 26.46
C LYS A 377 -6.68 11.58 25.34
N PHE A 378 -6.27 11.31 24.10
CA PHE A 378 -7.14 11.09 22.97
C PHE A 378 -6.69 9.86 22.19
N ALA A 379 -7.61 9.29 21.40
CA ALA A 379 -7.29 8.25 20.42
C ALA A 379 -8.11 8.49 19.15
N GLN A 380 -7.49 8.30 17.99
CA GLN A 380 -8.21 8.28 16.72
C GLN A 380 -8.43 6.82 16.30
N ILE A 381 -9.65 6.48 15.93
CA ILE A 381 -9.99 5.19 15.33
C ILE A 381 -10.67 5.43 13.99
N HIS A 382 -10.53 4.49 13.05
CA HIS A 382 -11.25 4.54 11.79
C HIS A 382 -12.25 3.39 11.72
N LEU A 383 -13.47 3.69 11.28
CA LEU A 383 -14.57 2.75 11.21
C LEU A 383 -15.03 2.58 9.75
N MET A 384 -15.27 1.33 9.33
CA MET A 384 -15.83 1.04 8.01
C MET A 384 -17.34 1.30 8.01
N VAL A 385 -17.82 2.09 7.05
CA VAL A 385 -19.25 2.43 6.90
C VAL A 385 -19.78 1.89 5.57
N TRP A 386 -21.04 1.44 5.58
CA TRP A 386 -21.69 0.75 4.44
C TRP A 386 -22.57 1.67 3.58
N GLU A 387 -22.92 2.86 4.07
CA GLU A 387 -23.60 3.91 3.31
C GLU A 387 -22.80 5.20 3.46
N SER A 388 -22.75 6.03 2.41
CA SER A 388 -22.09 7.34 2.50
C SER A 388 -22.67 8.06 3.69
N ALA A 389 -21.83 8.31 4.71
CA ALA A 389 -22.23 9.18 5.80
C ALA A 389 -22.83 10.44 5.15
N PRO A 390 -24.02 10.91 5.59
CA PRO A 390 -24.58 12.13 5.05
C PRO A 390 -23.48 13.19 5.12
N SER A 391 -23.35 13.96 4.04
CA SER A 391 -22.25 14.89 3.72
C SER A 391 -21.98 16.01 4.73
N ASP A 392 -22.54 15.92 5.95
CA ASP A 392 -22.38 16.84 7.07
C ASP A 392 -21.32 16.40 8.09
N VAL A 393 -20.58 15.30 7.85
CA VAL A 393 -19.56 14.80 8.81
C VAL A 393 -18.13 15.24 8.46
N THR A 394 -17.90 15.87 7.30
CA THR A 394 -16.54 16.18 6.81
C THR A 394 -16.15 17.67 6.79
N SER A 395 -16.95 18.56 7.38
CA SER A 395 -16.55 19.96 7.57
C SER A 395 -16.66 20.34 9.05
N GLU A 396 -15.51 20.59 9.67
CA GLU A 396 -15.29 21.33 10.91
C GLU A 396 -16.29 21.09 12.06
N ASN A 397 -15.87 20.32 13.07
CA ASN A 397 -16.28 20.45 14.48
C ASN A 397 -17.72 20.95 14.74
N GLN A 398 -18.72 20.36 14.09
CA GLN A 398 -20.10 20.43 14.55
C GLN A 398 -20.41 19.10 15.21
N THR A 399 -20.54 19.17 16.53
CA THR A 399 -21.04 18.12 17.41
C THR A 399 -22.15 17.33 16.72
N ILE A 400 -22.02 16.00 16.68
CA ILE A 400 -23.02 15.04 16.18
C ILE A 400 -24.43 15.28 16.80
N ASN A 401 -24.52 16.07 17.87
CA ASN A 401 -25.76 16.63 18.42
C ASN A 401 -26.63 17.38 17.39
N ASP A 402 -26.07 18.02 16.35
CA ASP A 402 -26.86 18.76 15.37
C ASP A 402 -27.59 17.82 14.38
N ILE A 403 -27.01 16.66 14.08
CA ILE A 403 -27.64 15.60 13.28
C ILE A 403 -28.79 14.93 14.06
N CYS A 404 -28.62 14.73 15.37
CA CYS A 404 -29.66 14.20 16.24
C CYS A 404 -30.83 15.18 16.46
N ASN A 405 -30.58 16.50 16.39
CA ASN A 405 -31.61 17.52 16.55
C ASN A 405 -32.41 17.80 15.28
N LEU A 406 -31.82 17.61 14.09
CA LEU A 406 -32.52 17.77 12.82
C LEU A 406 -33.63 16.71 12.62
N LYS A 407 -33.41 15.46 13.02
CA LYS A 407 -34.44 14.39 12.90
C LYS A 407 -35.52 14.40 14.00
N LYS A 408 -35.35 15.17 15.07
CA LYS A 408 -36.35 15.30 16.15
C LYS A 408 -37.46 16.31 15.85
N ASN A 409 -37.23 17.22 14.89
CA ASN A 409 -38.17 18.31 14.56
C ASN A 409 -39.11 18.01 13.39
N ASP A 410 -38.96 16.87 12.70
CA ASP A 410 -39.87 16.44 11.62
C ASP A 410 -41.05 15.61 12.15
N VAL A 411 -41.69 16.07 13.22
CA VAL A 411 -43.00 15.56 13.64
C VAL A 411 -43.99 16.71 13.62
N ALA A 412 -44.74 16.82 12.52
CA ALA A 412 -46.00 17.56 12.45
C ALA A 412 -46.98 16.84 11.48
N PRO A 413 -48.30 16.98 11.68
CA PRO A 413 -49.22 15.85 11.73
C PRO A 413 -50.11 15.67 10.48
N CYS A 414 -50.74 14.49 10.42
CA CYS A 414 -51.87 14.03 9.60
C CYS A 414 -52.59 15.04 8.69
N LEU A 415 -52.79 14.65 7.43
CA LEU A 415 -54.00 14.95 6.65
C LEU A 415 -54.37 13.74 5.77
N ASP A 416 -55.68 13.48 5.71
CA ASP A 416 -56.40 12.27 5.35
C ASP A 416 -56.57 11.96 3.84
N LEU A 417 -57.00 10.70 3.58
CA LEU A 417 -57.76 10.15 2.43
C LEU A 417 -56.95 9.85 1.13
N VAL A 418 -57.00 8.66 0.49
CA VAL A 418 -58.12 7.73 0.22
C VAL A 418 -57.58 6.29 0.00
N CYS A 419 -58.26 5.29 0.56
CA CYS A 419 -58.09 3.86 0.26
C CYS A 419 -58.95 3.42 -0.94
N ILE A 420 -58.40 2.65 -1.91
CA ILE A 420 -59.11 1.57 -2.63
C ILE A 420 -58.10 0.43 -2.99
N PRO A 421 -58.45 -0.88 -2.89
CA PRO A 421 -57.50 -1.99 -2.75
C PRO A 421 -57.43 -2.94 -3.95
N THR A 422 -56.31 -3.66 -4.16
CA THR A 422 -56.33 -4.94 -4.92
C THR A 422 -55.23 -5.93 -4.54
N LYS A 423 -55.66 -6.98 -3.82
CA LYS A 423 -55.42 -8.43 -3.96
C LYS A 423 -53.98 -8.97 -4.16
N THR A 424 -53.57 -9.76 -3.18
CA THR A 424 -52.56 -10.82 -3.22
C THR A 424 -52.97 -11.99 -4.13
N PRO A 425 -52.03 -12.67 -4.82
CA PRO A 425 -52.26 -14.01 -5.33
C PRO A 425 -51.56 -15.07 -4.46
N THR A 426 -52.35 -16.04 -4.05
CA THR A 426 -51.98 -17.33 -3.44
C THR A 426 -51.35 -18.25 -4.49
N SER A 427 -50.29 -19.00 -4.13
CA SER A 427 -49.77 -20.11 -4.94
C SER A 427 -50.02 -21.44 -4.24
N ASN A 428 -50.83 -22.29 -4.88
CA ASN A 428 -51.10 -23.67 -4.49
C ASN A 428 -49.91 -24.57 -4.84
N LEU A 429 -49.52 -25.42 -3.87
CA LEU A 429 -48.56 -26.51 -4.04
C LEU A 429 -49.28 -27.75 -4.60
N ASN A 430 -48.85 -28.25 -5.76
CA ASN A 430 -49.13 -29.62 -6.19
C ASN A 430 -47.81 -30.39 -6.36
N LYS A 431 -47.71 -31.52 -5.65
CA LYS A 431 -46.65 -32.52 -5.77
C LYS A 431 -46.96 -33.47 -6.93
N SER A 432 -46.03 -33.65 -7.87
CA SER A 432 -45.83 -34.94 -8.55
C SER A 432 -44.42 -35.06 -9.13
N SER A 433 -43.98 -36.30 -9.25
CA SER A 433 -42.63 -36.86 -9.45
C SER A 433 -41.86 -36.47 -10.72
N SER A 434 -40.55 -36.25 -10.51
CA SER A 434 -39.37 -36.39 -11.42
C SER A 434 -39.56 -36.22 -12.94
N LYS A 435 -39.13 -35.06 -13.46
CA LYS A 435 -37.93 -34.87 -14.33
C LYS A 435 -37.97 -33.47 -14.96
N HIS A 436 -36.87 -32.72 -14.80
CA HIS A 436 -36.55 -31.39 -15.35
C HIS A 436 -37.41 -30.20 -14.90
N ARG A 437 -36.75 -29.16 -14.36
CA ARG A 437 -37.37 -27.87 -14.02
C ARG A 437 -37.13 -26.89 -15.15
N THR A 438 -38.20 -26.48 -15.79
CA THR A 438 -38.20 -25.37 -16.75
C THR A 438 -38.91 -24.19 -16.11
N VAL A 439 -38.21 -23.07 -15.97
CA VAL A 439 -38.80 -21.81 -15.49
C VAL A 439 -38.81 -20.83 -16.67
N SER A 440 -40.00 -20.34 -17.01
CA SER A 440 -40.22 -19.35 -18.07
C SER A 440 -40.75 -18.04 -17.49
N TRP A 441 -40.17 -16.93 -17.94
CA TRP A 441 -40.60 -15.58 -17.57
C TRP A 441 -41.28 -14.92 -18.76
N SER A 442 -42.36 -14.17 -18.50
CA SER A 442 -43.08 -13.40 -19.51
C SER A 442 -43.34 -11.98 -19.01
N ASP A 443 -43.45 -11.03 -19.92
CA ASP A 443 -43.81 -9.65 -19.60
C ASP A 443 -45.33 -9.50 -19.35
N SER A 444 -45.74 -8.29 -18.97
CA SER A 444 -47.15 -7.96 -18.70
C SER A 444 -48.06 -8.06 -19.93
N ASN A 445 -47.50 -8.25 -21.12
CA ASN A 445 -48.24 -8.45 -22.37
C ASN A 445 -48.23 -9.94 -22.82
N GLY A 446 -47.72 -10.85 -21.99
CA GLY A 446 -47.68 -12.28 -22.26
C GLY A 446 -46.58 -12.72 -23.24
N SER A 447 -45.64 -11.84 -23.57
CA SER A 447 -44.49 -12.18 -24.41
C SER A 447 -43.41 -12.86 -23.56
N GLN A 448 -42.99 -14.05 -23.97
CA GLN A 448 -42.01 -14.87 -23.24
C GLN A 448 -40.61 -14.25 -23.38
N LEU A 449 -40.04 -13.81 -22.25
CA LEU A 449 -38.76 -13.09 -22.17
C LEU A 449 -37.56 -14.04 -22.06
N ALA A 450 -37.70 -15.16 -21.34
CA ALA A 450 -36.63 -16.15 -21.19
C ALA A 450 -37.16 -17.48 -20.67
N THR A 451 -36.45 -18.56 -21.01
CA THR A 451 -36.69 -19.91 -20.49
C THR A 451 -35.37 -20.54 -20.09
N ILE A 452 -35.24 -20.93 -18.83
CA ILE A 452 -34.09 -21.69 -18.33
C ILE A 452 -34.57 -23.10 -18.00
N THR A 453 -33.84 -24.09 -18.51
CA THR A 453 -34.04 -25.50 -18.18
C THR A 453 -32.82 -25.98 -17.42
N GLU A 454 -33.01 -26.35 -16.15
CA GLU A 454 -31.98 -27.01 -15.36
C GLU A 454 -31.92 -28.49 -15.77
N PHE A 455 -30.74 -28.93 -16.26
CA PHE A 455 -30.47 -30.31 -16.64
C PHE A 455 -30.12 -31.18 -15.43
#